data_AF-A0A8G2C5K8-F1
#
_entry.id   AF-A0A8G2C5K8-F1
#
_cell.length_a   1.000
_cell.length_b   1.000
_cell.length_c   1.000
_cell.angle_alpha   90.00
_cell.angle_beta   90.00
_cell.angle_gamma   90.00
#
_symmetry.space_group_name_H-M   'P 1'
#
loop_
_entity.id
_entity.type
_entity.pdbx_description
1 polymer ?
#
loop_
_entity_poly.entity_id
_entity_poly.type
_entity_poly.pdbx_seq_one_letter_code
_entity_poly.pdbx_strand_id
1 'polypeptide(L)'
;MKIIVCLLCLFSFFACAGQRAPAQAPVAVKSPILPQFEVLNTLHQQFLVFREDDIFRRYGFTYNSPYADWLQRVRGLEQDPVMGDVARLLAGLSIAYRTHGAGSEVYAQFEERFDTALRAPVALEPTVRPVPAPAAPPEPGVTILFSGDTRGDVFPKSGLTGDVGGLARRPATIAYFREMDPGVLLLDAGDAFASGFAGAQMTNKVLVRAMNRMGYDAMGLGPQDLAMGEVALRELVGMAKFPLVCSNLEFGKGVSPWIRPYAVFERNRLKVAVVSLLPSIPGAVITGARFIAPADALRALLPGLKNRVDCIVLLTQFGSEDVASLLGGDEEVGVILGDSMEFSRGRPAYIPAVPGGRGFGSVRLKLRDAGIARITQSMPVLLGAEADAQILEMLDELE
;
A
#
# COMPACT_ATOMS: atom_id res chain seq x y z
N MET A 1 -40.73 -33.48 -7.52
CA MET A 1 -40.20 -32.88 -8.76
C MET A 1 -38.85 -32.25 -8.42
N LYS A 2 -37.77 -32.96 -8.77
CA LYS A 2 -36.32 -32.62 -8.90
C LYS A 2 -35.73 -31.52 -7.95
N ILE A 3 -34.88 -31.72 -6.91
CA ILE A 3 -33.66 -32.56 -6.64
C ILE A 3 -32.46 -32.13 -7.51
N ILE A 4 -31.18 -31.93 -7.09
CA ILE A 4 -30.35 -31.99 -5.85
C ILE A 4 -28.94 -31.40 -6.20
N VAL A 5 -28.16 -31.03 -5.17
CA VAL A 5 -26.69 -30.80 -5.10
C VAL A 5 -25.79 -31.83 -5.83
N CYS A 6 -24.68 -31.42 -6.47
CA CYS A 6 -23.43 -32.19 -6.71
C CYS A 6 -22.40 -31.24 -7.40
N LEU A 7 -21.17 -30.95 -6.97
CA LEU A 7 -20.18 -31.73 -6.20
C LEU A 7 -20.02 -33.15 -6.77
N LEU A 8 -19.26 -33.27 -7.86
CA LEU A 8 -18.43 -34.42 -8.29
C LEU A 8 -18.24 -34.41 -9.82
N CYS A 9 -17.11 -33.89 -10.28
CA CYS A 9 -16.49 -34.32 -11.54
C CYS A 9 -15.02 -34.65 -11.25
N LEU A 10 -14.82 -35.67 -10.42
CA LEU A 10 -13.56 -36.38 -10.26
C LEU A 10 -13.89 -37.88 -10.30
N PHE A 11 -13.21 -38.59 -11.20
CA PHE A 11 -13.15 -40.04 -11.39
C PHE A 11 -14.37 -40.77 -11.99
N SER A 12 -14.30 -41.05 -13.30
CA SER A 12 -14.60 -42.36 -13.90
C SER A 12 -14.18 -42.40 -15.38
N PHE A 13 -12.89 -42.58 -15.65
CA PHE A 13 -12.41 -43.13 -16.94
C PHE A 13 -11.09 -43.88 -16.70
N PHE A 14 -11.20 -45.11 -16.21
CA PHE A 14 -10.13 -46.11 -16.31
C PHE A 14 -10.76 -47.50 -16.42
N ALA A 15 -10.85 -47.99 -17.66
CA ALA A 15 -10.68 -49.41 -18.02
C ALA A 15 -10.85 -49.60 -19.53
N CYS A 16 -9.80 -49.34 -20.32
CA CYS A 16 -9.37 -50.23 -21.40
C CYS A 16 -8.05 -49.74 -22.03
N ALA A 17 -7.03 -50.59 -21.89
CA ALA A 17 -5.85 -50.77 -22.74
C ALA A 17 -5.14 -49.54 -23.38
N GLY A 18 -3.98 -49.20 -22.81
CA GLY A 18 -2.73 -49.18 -23.58
C GLY A 18 -2.40 -47.92 -24.39
N GLN A 19 -1.88 -46.89 -23.73
CA GLN A 19 -0.67 -46.13 -24.12
C GLN A 19 -0.45 -44.97 -23.11
N ARG A 20 0.70 -44.96 -22.41
CA ARG A 20 1.08 -43.88 -21.49
C ARG A 20 1.48 -42.63 -22.30
N ALA A 21 0.63 -41.61 -22.31
CA ALA A 21 1.05 -40.24 -22.61
C ALA A 21 1.67 -39.61 -21.34
N PRO A 22 2.71 -38.76 -21.45
CA PRO A 22 3.34 -38.15 -20.28
C PRO A 22 2.33 -37.21 -19.59
N ALA A 23 2.26 -37.33 -18.26
CA ALA A 23 1.41 -36.49 -17.42
C ALA A 23 1.76 -35.01 -17.63
N GLN A 24 0.85 -34.26 -18.24
CA GLN A 24 0.90 -32.80 -18.20
C GLN A 24 0.67 -32.38 -16.74
N ALA A 25 1.58 -31.55 -16.22
CA ALA A 25 1.43 -30.94 -14.90
C ALA A 25 0.08 -30.20 -14.81
N PRO A 26 -0.58 -30.17 -13.65
CA PRO A 26 -1.85 -29.47 -13.50
C PRO A 26 -1.66 -28.00 -13.88
N VAL A 27 -2.33 -27.58 -14.95
CA VAL A 27 -2.44 -26.18 -15.34
C VAL A 27 -3.31 -25.51 -14.29
N ALA A 28 -2.70 -24.69 -13.44
CA ALA A 28 -3.42 -23.85 -12.50
C ALA A 28 -4.33 -22.90 -13.31
N VAL A 29 -5.64 -23.13 -13.25
CA VAL A 29 -6.63 -22.19 -13.78
C VAL A 29 -6.70 -21.03 -12.79
N LYS A 30 -5.79 -20.07 -12.94
CA LYS A 30 -5.89 -18.76 -12.27
C LYS A 30 -7.15 -18.08 -12.79
N SER A 31 -8.11 -17.77 -11.92
CA SER A 31 -9.14 -16.78 -12.25
C SER A 31 -8.42 -15.45 -12.50
N PRO A 32 -8.43 -14.89 -13.72
CA PRO A 32 -7.69 -13.69 -14.01
C PRO A 32 -8.59 -12.50 -13.70
N ILE A 33 -8.54 -11.98 -12.47
CA ILE A 33 -8.79 -10.54 -12.36
C ILE A 33 -7.59 -9.91 -13.06
N LEU A 34 -7.83 -9.43 -14.29
CA LEU A 34 -6.77 -8.82 -15.07
C LEU A 34 -6.22 -7.61 -14.29
N PRO A 35 -4.90 -7.39 -14.26
CA PRO A 35 -4.28 -6.25 -13.57
C PRO A 35 -4.89 -4.89 -13.94
N GLN A 36 -5.49 -4.77 -15.14
CA GLN A 36 -6.21 -3.58 -15.56
C GLN A 36 -7.50 -3.28 -14.77
N PHE A 37 -8.21 -4.30 -14.23
CA PHE A 37 -9.41 -4.08 -13.39
C PHE A 37 -9.04 -3.57 -11.99
N GLU A 38 -7.85 -3.89 -11.50
CA GLU A 38 -7.34 -3.41 -10.22
C GLU A 38 -7.05 -1.90 -10.25
N VAL A 39 -6.54 -1.38 -11.38
CA VAL A 39 -6.32 0.06 -11.59
C VAL A 39 -7.63 0.83 -11.54
N LEU A 40 -8.69 0.30 -12.14
CA LEU A 40 -9.97 1.00 -12.19
C LEU A 40 -10.71 0.94 -10.85
N ASN A 41 -10.69 -0.21 -10.18
CA ASN A 41 -11.25 -0.34 -8.84
C ASN A 41 -10.52 0.57 -7.85
N THR A 42 -9.20 0.66 -7.95
CA THR A 42 -8.36 1.62 -7.22
C THR A 42 -8.85 3.06 -7.39
N LEU A 43 -8.99 3.49 -8.66
CA LEU A 43 -9.40 4.85 -8.96
C LEU A 43 -10.81 5.10 -8.42
N HIS A 44 -11.69 4.10 -8.46
CA HIS A 44 -13.00 4.20 -7.86
C HIS A 44 -12.95 4.33 -6.33
N GLN A 45 -12.14 3.52 -5.63
CA GLN A 45 -11.98 3.65 -4.18
C GLN A 45 -11.43 5.02 -3.77
N GLN A 46 -10.48 5.56 -4.54
CA GLN A 46 -9.98 6.92 -4.32
C GLN A 46 -11.09 7.97 -4.50
N PHE A 47 -11.98 7.78 -5.47
CA PHE A 47 -13.17 8.63 -5.62
C PHE A 47 -14.10 8.55 -4.40
N LEU A 48 -14.32 7.36 -3.84
CA LEU A 48 -15.15 7.22 -2.63
C LEU A 48 -14.55 7.95 -1.43
N VAL A 49 -13.22 7.91 -1.26
CA VAL A 49 -12.54 8.71 -0.24
C VAL A 49 -12.75 10.20 -0.48
N PHE A 50 -12.59 10.68 -1.72
CA PHE A 50 -12.87 12.08 -2.04
C PHE A 50 -14.31 12.50 -1.74
N ARG A 51 -15.24 11.55 -1.90
CA ARG A 51 -16.68 11.71 -1.64
C ARG A 51 -16.95 11.91 -0.15
N GLU A 52 -16.29 11.13 0.69
CA GLU A 52 -16.48 11.10 2.15
C GLU A 52 -15.75 12.23 2.88
N ASP A 53 -14.52 12.55 2.47
CA ASP A 53 -13.67 13.57 3.13
C ASP A 53 -13.92 15.01 2.64
N ASP A 54 -14.97 15.25 1.86
CA ASP A 54 -15.38 16.57 1.34
C ASP A 54 -14.28 17.31 0.53
N ILE A 55 -13.30 16.57 -0.01
CA ILE A 55 -12.13 17.07 -0.76
C ILE A 55 -12.55 17.96 -1.93
N PHE A 56 -13.68 17.64 -2.57
CA PHE A 56 -14.25 18.43 -3.66
C PHE A 56 -14.59 19.86 -3.28
N ARG A 57 -15.13 20.06 -2.07
CA ARG A 57 -15.48 21.38 -1.53
C ARG A 57 -14.24 22.14 -1.11
N ARG A 58 -13.25 21.44 -0.56
CA ARG A 58 -12.02 22.02 -0.03
C ARG A 58 -11.07 22.55 -1.11
N TYR A 59 -10.89 21.81 -2.21
CA TYR A 59 -9.81 22.10 -3.18
C TYR A 59 -10.29 22.53 -4.58
N GLY A 60 -11.56 22.34 -4.92
CA GLY A 60 -12.06 22.77 -6.23
C GLY A 60 -11.39 22.05 -7.43
N PHE A 61 -11.35 22.72 -8.61
CA PHE A 61 -10.75 22.23 -9.86
C PHE A 61 -9.43 22.96 -10.14
N THR A 62 -8.68 23.31 -9.08
CA THR A 62 -7.38 23.94 -9.26
C THR A 62 -6.42 22.94 -9.92
N TYR A 63 -5.53 23.45 -10.79
CA TYR A 63 -4.65 22.63 -11.64
C TYR A 63 -3.71 21.69 -10.86
N ASN A 64 -3.60 21.88 -9.54
CA ASN A 64 -2.77 21.10 -8.63
C ASN A 64 -3.59 20.40 -7.51
N SER A 65 -4.91 20.22 -7.69
CA SER A 65 -5.70 19.52 -6.67
C SER A 65 -5.56 18.00 -6.80
N PRO A 66 -5.61 17.24 -5.67
CA PRO A 66 -5.60 15.77 -5.71
C PRO A 66 -6.67 15.18 -6.65
N TYR A 67 -7.81 15.87 -6.76
CA TYR A 67 -8.89 15.51 -7.67
C TYR A 67 -8.53 15.75 -9.15
N ALA A 68 -7.87 16.86 -9.50
CA ALA A 68 -7.47 17.15 -10.87
C ALA A 68 -6.46 16.09 -11.37
N ASP A 69 -5.48 15.74 -10.55
CA ASP A 69 -4.48 14.70 -10.86
C ASP A 69 -5.11 13.29 -10.92
N TRP A 70 -6.07 13.01 -10.06
CA TRP A 70 -6.86 11.78 -10.14
C TRP A 70 -7.69 11.72 -11.43
N LEU A 71 -8.39 12.78 -11.79
CA LEU A 71 -9.24 12.81 -12.98
C LEU A 71 -8.41 12.66 -14.26
N GLN A 72 -7.20 13.24 -14.30
CA GLN A 72 -6.27 13.01 -15.40
C GLN A 72 -5.84 11.54 -15.52
N ARG A 73 -5.61 10.85 -14.39
CA ARG A 73 -5.29 9.41 -14.38
C ARG A 73 -6.44 8.56 -14.90
N VAL A 74 -7.68 8.86 -14.49
CA VAL A 74 -8.89 8.18 -15.01
C VAL A 74 -9.02 8.44 -16.52
N ARG A 75 -8.87 9.70 -16.95
CA ARG A 75 -8.97 10.07 -18.37
C ARG A 75 -7.88 9.42 -19.24
N GLY A 76 -6.69 9.20 -18.68
CA GLY A 76 -5.62 8.47 -19.35
C GLY A 76 -5.97 7.03 -19.72
N LEU A 77 -6.97 6.43 -19.07
CA LEU A 77 -7.47 5.08 -19.34
C LEU A 77 -8.61 5.04 -20.36
N GLU A 78 -9.16 6.18 -20.78
CA GLU A 78 -10.31 6.22 -21.69
C GLU A 78 -9.99 5.63 -23.08
N GLN A 79 -8.71 5.59 -23.45
CA GLN A 79 -8.25 5.01 -24.72
C GLN A 79 -7.92 3.52 -24.60
N ASP A 80 -8.02 2.93 -23.40
CA ASP A 80 -7.77 1.52 -23.20
C ASP A 80 -8.92 0.69 -23.83
N PRO A 81 -8.62 -0.32 -24.66
CA PRO A 81 -9.63 -1.09 -25.38
C PRO A 81 -10.49 -1.98 -24.46
N VAL A 82 -10.05 -2.23 -23.22
CA VAL A 82 -10.77 -3.03 -22.23
C VAL A 82 -11.45 -2.12 -21.20
N MET A 83 -10.78 -1.05 -20.78
CA MET A 83 -11.22 -0.19 -19.67
C MET A 83 -11.85 1.13 -20.07
N GLY A 84 -11.76 1.53 -21.33
CA GLY A 84 -12.07 2.89 -21.77
C GLY A 84 -13.48 3.32 -21.41
N ASP A 85 -14.46 2.44 -21.55
CA ASP A 85 -15.86 2.74 -21.24
C ASP A 85 -16.11 2.89 -19.74
N VAL A 86 -15.51 2.01 -18.93
CA VAL A 86 -15.68 2.04 -17.48
C VAL A 86 -14.90 3.22 -16.87
N ALA A 87 -13.75 3.58 -17.44
CA ALA A 87 -13.01 4.80 -17.09
C ALA A 87 -13.80 6.08 -17.42
N ARG A 88 -14.44 6.15 -18.61
CA ARG A 88 -15.35 7.25 -18.97
C ARG A 88 -16.50 7.38 -18.00
N LEU A 89 -17.09 6.25 -17.59
CA LEU A 89 -18.18 6.22 -16.62
C LEU A 89 -17.72 6.67 -15.22
N LEU A 90 -16.53 6.26 -14.78
CA LEU A 90 -15.95 6.71 -13.50
C LEU A 90 -15.69 8.23 -13.50
N ALA A 91 -15.12 8.76 -14.58
CA ALA A 91 -14.93 10.20 -14.75
C ALA A 91 -16.26 10.96 -14.78
N GLY A 92 -17.27 10.39 -15.45
CA GLY A 92 -18.63 10.95 -15.49
C GLY A 92 -19.29 10.95 -14.11
N LEU A 93 -19.19 9.84 -13.38
CA LEU A 93 -19.70 9.68 -12.02
C LEU A 93 -19.10 10.71 -11.07
N SER A 94 -17.78 10.92 -11.14
CA SER A 94 -17.11 11.90 -10.27
C SER A 94 -17.52 13.34 -10.59
N ILE A 95 -17.68 13.67 -11.87
CA ILE A 95 -18.14 15.00 -12.31
C ILE A 95 -19.60 15.22 -11.91
N ALA A 96 -20.45 14.20 -12.03
CA ALA A 96 -21.86 14.26 -11.64
C ALA A 96 -22.01 14.47 -10.13
N TYR A 97 -21.25 13.73 -9.30
CA TYR A 97 -21.23 13.92 -7.84
C TYR A 97 -20.87 15.34 -7.47
N ARG A 98 -19.80 15.87 -8.08
CA ARG A 98 -19.30 17.20 -7.76
C ARG A 98 -20.27 18.31 -8.15
N THR A 99 -20.89 18.18 -9.32
CA THR A 99 -21.75 19.23 -9.90
C THR A 99 -23.15 19.22 -9.29
N HIS A 100 -23.67 18.03 -8.96
CA HIS A 100 -25.07 17.85 -8.59
C HIS A 100 -25.28 17.24 -7.19
N GLY A 101 -24.23 16.66 -6.59
CA GLY A 101 -24.30 15.97 -5.30
C GLY A 101 -24.81 14.53 -5.42
N ALA A 102 -24.50 13.70 -4.41
CA ALA A 102 -24.93 12.29 -4.36
C ALA A 102 -26.46 12.12 -4.37
N GLY A 103 -27.22 13.09 -3.88
CA GLY A 103 -28.69 13.02 -3.85
C GLY A 103 -29.37 13.37 -5.17
N SER A 104 -28.61 13.69 -6.22
CA SER A 104 -29.18 14.09 -7.51
C SER A 104 -29.52 12.89 -8.39
N GLU A 105 -30.61 13.02 -9.15
CA GLU A 105 -31.00 12.06 -10.17
C GLU A 105 -29.91 11.88 -11.24
N VAL A 106 -29.21 12.96 -11.59
CA VAL A 106 -28.08 12.93 -12.54
C VAL A 106 -26.95 12.05 -12.01
N TYR A 107 -26.60 12.17 -10.73
CA TYR A 107 -25.58 11.30 -10.12
C TYR A 107 -26.03 9.83 -10.09
N ALA A 108 -27.27 9.57 -9.66
CA ALA A 108 -27.82 8.22 -9.58
C ALA A 108 -27.79 7.49 -10.93
N GLN A 109 -28.09 8.20 -12.03
CA GLN A 109 -28.00 7.64 -13.38
C GLN A 109 -26.57 7.26 -13.78
N PHE A 110 -25.57 8.05 -13.39
CA PHE A 110 -24.17 7.69 -13.64
C PHE A 110 -23.72 6.53 -12.75
N GLU A 111 -24.17 6.48 -11.50
CA GLU A 111 -23.84 5.42 -10.54
C GLU A 111 -24.37 4.08 -11.02
N GLU A 112 -25.64 4.03 -11.43
CA GLU A 112 -26.26 2.84 -12.00
C GLU A 112 -25.54 2.35 -13.26
N ARG A 113 -25.20 3.26 -14.17
CA ARG A 113 -24.47 2.92 -15.41
C ARG A 113 -23.07 2.41 -15.12
N PHE A 114 -22.38 3.02 -14.16
CA PHE A 114 -21.05 2.61 -13.73
C PHE A 114 -21.08 1.22 -13.08
N ASP A 115 -22.02 0.98 -12.17
CA ASP A 115 -22.22 -0.32 -11.51
C ASP A 115 -22.59 -1.42 -12.50
N THR A 116 -23.45 -1.09 -13.46
CA THR A 116 -23.84 -2.02 -14.54
C THR A 116 -22.61 -2.39 -15.39
N ALA A 117 -21.77 -1.41 -15.73
CA ALA A 117 -20.56 -1.65 -16.51
C ALA A 117 -19.52 -2.50 -15.75
N LEU A 118 -19.41 -2.33 -14.42
CA LEU A 118 -18.54 -3.18 -13.59
C LEU A 118 -19.00 -4.64 -13.53
N ARG A 119 -20.31 -4.88 -13.61
CA ARG A 119 -20.91 -6.23 -13.58
C ARG A 119 -21.03 -6.86 -14.96
N ALA A 120 -20.79 -6.10 -16.03
CA ALA A 120 -20.88 -6.60 -17.38
C ALA A 120 -19.81 -7.70 -17.60
N PRO A 121 -20.19 -8.88 -18.14
CA PRO A 121 -19.22 -9.90 -18.48
C PRO A 121 -18.27 -9.35 -19.54
N VAL A 122 -17.00 -9.23 -19.17
CA VAL A 122 -15.94 -8.85 -20.10
C VAL A 122 -15.78 -10.02 -21.05
N ALA A 123 -16.10 -9.83 -22.32
CA ALA A 123 -15.73 -10.78 -23.36
C ALA A 123 -14.20 -10.80 -23.45
N LEU A 124 -13.59 -11.69 -22.68
CA LEU A 124 -12.17 -12.01 -22.81
C LEU A 124 -12.03 -12.79 -24.11
N GLU A 125 -11.86 -12.10 -25.23
CA GLU A 125 -11.14 -12.74 -26.32
C GLU A 125 -9.74 -13.04 -25.78
N PRO A 126 -9.30 -14.31 -25.77
CA PRO A 126 -7.98 -14.68 -25.31
C PRO A 126 -6.97 -14.11 -26.31
N THR A 127 -6.60 -12.84 -26.13
CA THR A 127 -5.37 -12.33 -26.70
C THR A 127 -4.26 -12.99 -25.92
N VAL A 128 -3.77 -14.11 -26.46
CA VAL A 128 -2.47 -14.68 -26.08
C VAL A 128 -1.44 -13.61 -26.42
N ARG A 129 -1.19 -12.68 -25.48
CA ARG A 129 0.03 -11.90 -25.53
C ARG A 129 1.15 -12.92 -25.32
N PRO A 130 2.13 -13.00 -26.23
CA PRO A 130 3.30 -13.82 -25.98
C PRO A 130 3.83 -13.44 -24.60
N VAL A 131 4.03 -14.44 -23.74
CA VAL A 131 4.86 -14.27 -22.54
C VAL A 131 6.13 -13.61 -23.07
N PRO A 132 6.48 -12.38 -22.64
CA PRO A 132 7.72 -11.78 -23.07
C PRO A 132 8.82 -12.80 -22.82
N ALA A 133 9.61 -13.12 -23.85
CA ALA A 133 10.84 -13.88 -23.66
C ALA A 133 11.58 -13.32 -22.44
N PRO A 134 12.21 -14.16 -21.60
CA PRO A 134 12.78 -13.75 -20.32
C PRO A 134 13.48 -12.41 -20.52
N ALA A 135 12.90 -11.37 -19.91
CA ALA A 135 13.38 -10.02 -20.07
C ALA A 135 14.88 -10.05 -19.75
N ALA A 136 15.65 -9.23 -20.48
CA ALA A 136 17.02 -8.92 -20.10
C ALA A 136 17.12 -8.80 -18.57
N PRO A 137 18.19 -9.32 -17.94
CA PRO A 137 18.31 -9.35 -16.49
C PRO A 137 17.83 -8.02 -15.91
N PRO A 138 16.88 -8.05 -14.95
CA PRO A 138 16.14 -6.86 -14.56
C PRO A 138 17.14 -5.74 -14.26
N GLU A 139 16.93 -4.57 -14.87
CA GLU A 139 17.76 -3.40 -14.60
C GLU A 139 17.96 -3.27 -13.09
N PRO A 140 19.21 -3.05 -12.61
CA PRO A 140 19.48 -2.92 -11.19
C PRO A 140 18.53 -1.93 -10.52
N GLY A 141 17.82 -2.40 -9.49
CA GLY A 141 16.73 -1.66 -8.88
C GLY A 141 16.17 -2.40 -7.67
N VAL A 142 15.42 -1.68 -6.84
CA VAL A 142 14.72 -2.23 -5.67
C VAL A 142 13.27 -1.82 -5.70
N THR A 143 12.38 -2.78 -5.51
CA THR A 143 10.96 -2.53 -5.30
C THR A 143 10.71 -2.32 -3.81
N ILE A 144 10.09 -1.20 -3.46
CA ILE A 144 9.58 -0.94 -2.12
C ILE A 144 8.08 -1.19 -2.17
N LEU A 145 7.60 -2.12 -1.36
CA LEU A 145 6.18 -2.37 -1.12
C LEU A 145 5.88 -1.84 0.27
N PHE A 146 4.81 -1.08 0.45
CA PHE A 146 4.57 -0.45 1.75
C PHE A 146 3.09 -0.35 2.13
N SER A 147 2.82 -0.55 3.41
CA SER A 147 1.55 -0.18 4.04
C SER A 147 1.72 1.10 4.85
N GLY A 148 0.65 1.63 5.40
CA GLY A 148 0.65 2.78 6.30
C GLY A 148 -0.78 3.11 6.68
N ASP A 149 -0.94 3.87 7.77
CA ASP A 149 -2.25 4.28 8.29
C ASP A 149 -3.22 3.09 8.45
N THR A 150 -2.70 1.94 8.93
CA THR A 150 -3.53 0.74 9.14
C THR A 150 -4.48 0.92 10.31
N ARG A 151 -4.11 1.66 11.35
CA ARG A 151 -4.91 1.94 12.56
C ARG A 151 -5.55 0.70 13.21
N GLY A 152 -4.87 -0.44 13.13
CA GLY A 152 -5.38 -1.73 13.62
C GLY A 152 -6.54 -2.32 12.81
N ASP A 153 -6.84 -1.82 11.61
CA ASP A 153 -7.78 -2.43 10.68
C ASP A 153 -7.21 -3.73 10.10
N VAL A 154 -7.41 -4.82 10.84
CA VAL A 154 -6.85 -6.15 10.52
C VAL A 154 -7.81 -7.06 9.76
N PHE A 155 -9.12 -6.77 9.78
CA PHE A 155 -10.13 -7.53 9.05
C PHE A 155 -10.42 -6.92 7.68
N PRO A 156 -10.87 -7.73 6.70
CA PRO A 156 -11.37 -7.21 5.43
C PRO A 156 -12.54 -6.24 5.65
N LYS A 157 -12.60 -5.21 4.81
CA LYS A 157 -13.72 -4.24 4.78
C LYS A 157 -14.56 -4.50 3.54
N SER A 158 -15.88 -4.45 3.68
CA SER A 158 -16.77 -4.64 2.53
C SER A 158 -16.57 -3.56 1.49
N GLY A 159 -16.36 -3.98 0.24
CA GLY A 159 -16.26 -3.15 -0.95
C GLY A 159 -17.33 -3.52 -1.97
N LEU A 160 -17.48 -2.69 -3.00
CA LEU A 160 -18.51 -2.85 -4.04
C LEU A 160 -18.39 -4.13 -4.86
N THR A 161 -17.17 -4.64 -5.05
CA THR A 161 -16.88 -5.87 -5.82
C THR A 161 -16.50 -7.04 -4.91
N GLY A 162 -16.72 -6.91 -3.60
CA GLY A 162 -16.31 -7.87 -2.57
C GLY A 162 -15.45 -7.22 -1.49
N ASP A 163 -15.16 -7.98 -0.44
CA ASP A 163 -14.33 -7.48 0.65
C ASP A 163 -12.91 -7.15 0.17
N VAL A 164 -12.36 -6.03 0.65
CA VAL A 164 -11.01 -5.56 0.35
C VAL A 164 -10.16 -5.54 1.61
N GLY A 165 -8.84 -5.62 1.44
CA GLY A 165 -7.90 -5.54 2.56
C GLY A 165 -7.90 -6.80 3.42
N GLY A 166 -7.61 -6.61 4.70
CA GLY A 166 -7.47 -7.69 5.66
C GLY A 166 -6.04 -8.21 5.76
N LEU A 167 -5.58 -8.30 7.00
CA LEU A 167 -4.21 -8.71 7.35
C LEU A 167 -3.86 -10.08 6.77
N ALA A 168 -4.81 -11.02 6.80
CA ALA A 168 -4.60 -12.38 6.31
C ALA A 168 -4.38 -12.48 4.81
N ARG A 169 -4.80 -11.49 4.01
CA ARG A 169 -4.65 -11.53 2.55
C ARG A 169 -3.38 -10.84 2.06
N ARG A 170 -2.68 -10.09 2.93
CA ARG A 170 -1.43 -9.40 2.62
C ARG A 170 -0.29 -10.32 2.13
N PRO A 171 -0.07 -11.53 2.70
CA PRO A 171 1.04 -12.40 2.31
C PRO A 171 1.05 -12.76 0.83
N ALA A 172 -0.12 -13.01 0.21
CA ALA A 172 -0.20 -13.37 -1.20
C ALA A 172 0.28 -12.23 -2.11
N THR A 173 -0.11 -11.00 -1.82
CA THR A 173 0.41 -9.82 -2.52
C THR A 173 1.91 -9.68 -2.32
N ILE A 174 2.40 -9.81 -1.09
CA ILE A 174 3.84 -9.72 -0.82
C ILE A 174 4.61 -10.81 -1.58
N ALA A 175 4.09 -12.04 -1.62
CA ALA A 175 4.68 -13.16 -2.36
C ALA A 175 4.76 -12.86 -3.86
N TYR A 176 3.70 -12.32 -4.46
CA TYR A 176 3.69 -11.89 -5.86
C TYR A 176 4.79 -10.87 -6.17
N PHE A 177 4.99 -9.86 -5.32
CA PHE A 177 6.09 -8.90 -5.50
C PHE A 177 7.46 -9.55 -5.32
N ARG A 178 7.61 -10.46 -4.35
CA ARG A 178 8.87 -11.19 -4.11
C ARG A 178 9.22 -12.17 -5.24
N GLU A 179 8.24 -12.72 -5.95
CA GLU A 179 8.46 -13.52 -7.16
C GLU A 179 9.08 -12.67 -8.29
N MET A 180 8.62 -11.43 -8.45
CA MET A 180 9.13 -10.50 -9.46
C MET A 180 10.46 -9.84 -9.07
N ASP A 181 10.65 -9.57 -7.78
CA ASP A 181 11.85 -8.96 -7.22
C ASP A 181 12.15 -9.57 -5.83
N PRO A 182 13.04 -10.57 -5.77
CA PRO A 182 13.42 -11.20 -4.49
C PRO A 182 14.04 -10.22 -3.49
N GLY A 183 14.46 -9.04 -3.95
CA GLY A 183 15.02 -7.96 -3.14
C GLY A 183 13.99 -6.94 -2.65
N VAL A 184 12.68 -7.21 -2.75
CA VAL A 184 11.63 -6.29 -2.25
C VAL A 184 11.91 -5.86 -0.83
N LEU A 185 11.83 -4.55 -0.60
CA LEU A 185 11.86 -3.92 0.71
C LEU A 185 10.41 -3.68 1.17
N LEU A 186 9.99 -4.35 2.24
CA LEU A 186 8.63 -4.26 2.78
C LEU A 186 8.60 -3.29 3.96
N LEU A 187 7.93 -2.15 3.81
CA LEU A 187 7.91 -1.07 4.81
C LEU A 187 6.50 -0.81 5.33
N ASP A 188 6.40 -0.22 6.52
CA ASP A 188 5.16 0.42 6.99
C ASP A 188 5.42 1.90 7.28
N ALA A 189 4.59 2.80 6.74
CA ALA A 189 4.78 4.25 6.84
C ALA A 189 4.36 4.86 8.19
N GLY A 190 3.89 4.04 9.14
CA GLY A 190 3.42 4.48 10.45
C GLY A 190 1.91 4.58 10.55
N ASP A 191 1.43 4.88 11.76
CA ASP A 191 0.01 4.80 12.16
C ASP A 191 -0.56 3.40 11.88
N ALA A 192 0.25 2.37 12.13
CA ALA A 192 -0.18 0.99 11.94
C ALA A 192 -1.08 0.51 13.08
N PHE A 193 -0.79 0.96 14.30
CA PHE A 193 -1.40 0.43 15.51
C PHE A 193 -2.76 1.06 15.84
N ALA A 194 -3.64 0.24 16.40
CA ALA A 194 -4.90 0.65 16.99
C ALA A 194 -4.67 1.40 18.31
N SER A 195 -5.49 2.43 18.57
CA SER A 195 -5.52 3.17 19.82
C SER A 195 -6.97 3.47 20.23
N GLY A 196 -7.21 3.74 21.52
CA GLY A 196 -8.47 4.33 21.98
C GLY A 196 -9.67 3.39 22.14
N PHE A 197 -9.54 2.07 21.98
CA PHE A 197 -10.64 1.11 22.21
C PHE A 197 -10.22 -0.15 22.98
N ALA A 198 -11.21 -0.82 23.59
CA ALA A 198 -11.02 -2.07 24.32
C ALA A 198 -10.61 -3.19 23.35
N GLY A 199 -9.45 -3.81 23.57
CA GLY A 199 -8.89 -4.82 22.68
C GLY A 199 -7.74 -4.33 21.78
N ALA A 200 -7.50 -3.02 21.69
CA ALA A 200 -6.45 -2.45 20.85
C ALA A 200 -5.07 -3.09 21.08
N GLN A 201 -4.68 -3.33 22.34
CA GLN A 201 -3.40 -3.99 22.65
C GLN A 201 -3.31 -5.41 22.08
N MET A 202 -4.39 -6.20 22.12
CA MET A 202 -4.39 -7.54 21.54
C MET A 202 -4.36 -7.49 20.02
N THR A 203 -5.16 -6.60 19.41
CA THR A 203 -5.13 -6.33 17.97
C THR A 203 -3.71 -5.98 17.51
N ASN A 204 -2.99 -5.14 18.26
CA ASN A 204 -1.63 -4.74 17.92
C ASN A 204 -0.62 -5.89 18.09
N LYS A 205 -0.80 -6.77 19.08
CA LYS A 205 0.02 -7.99 19.24
C LYS A 205 -0.15 -8.95 18.07
N VAL A 206 -1.39 -9.15 17.61
CA VAL A 206 -1.71 -9.93 16.40
C VAL A 206 -1.08 -9.28 15.18
N LEU A 207 -1.22 -7.97 15.03
CA LEU A 207 -0.64 -7.21 13.91
C LEU A 207 0.89 -7.38 13.85
N VAL A 208 1.62 -7.21 14.96
CA VAL A 208 3.08 -7.40 15.00
C VAL A 208 3.47 -8.84 14.67
N ARG A 209 2.76 -9.85 15.18
CA ARG A 209 3.02 -11.26 14.85
C ARG A 209 2.82 -11.55 13.35
N ALA A 210 1.76 -11.00 12.76
CA ALA A 210 1.53 -11.11 11.32
C ALA A 210 2.59 -10.37 10.50
N MET A 211 2.99 -9.15 10.90
CA MET A 211 4.09 -8.40 10.26
C MET A 211 5.43 -9.15 10.33
N ASN A 212 5.71 -9.80 11.46
CA ASN A 212 6.87 -10.67 11.61
C ASN A 212 6.82 -11.86 10.65
N ARG A 213 5.65 -12.50 10.48
CA ARG A 213 5.45 -13.60 9.53
C ARG A 213 5.61 -13.14 8.07
N MET A 214 5.10 -11.96 7.76
CA MET A 214 5.21 -11.34 6.43
C MET A 214 6.63 -10.87 6.11
N GLY A 215 7.48 -10.68 7.12
CA GLY A 215 8.85 -10.24 6.96
C GLY A 215 8.94 -8.78 6.55
N TYR A 216 8.27 -7.89 7.31
CA TYR A 216 8.51 -6.45 7.21
C TYR A 216 9.98 -6.14 7.52
N ASP A 217 10.55 -5.17 6.81
CA ASP A 217 11.94 -4.74 6.97
C ASP A 217 12.07 -3.58 7.96
N ALA A 218 11.12 -2.63 7.96
CA ALA A 218 11.03 -1.55 8.95
C ALA A 218 9.62 -0.96 9.03
N MET A 219 9.33 -0.29 10.14
CA MET A 219 8.12 0.51 10.32
C MET A 219 8.51 1.91 10.80
N GLY A 220 7.97 2.95 10.18
CA GLY A 220 8.04 4.31 10.69
C GLY A 220 7.10 4.47 11.88
N LEU A 221 7.52 5.22 12.89
CA LEU A 221 6.62 5.58 13.99
C LEU A 221 5.72 6.76 13.58
N GLY A 222 4.40 6.61 13.75
CA GLY A 222 3.39 7.65 13.53
C GLY A 222 2.72 8.17 14.82
N PRO A 223 1.95 9.27 14.76
CA PRO A 223 1.23 9.83 15.91
C PRO A 223 0.30 8.85 16.62
N GLN A 224 -0.45 8.02 15.88
CA GLN A 224 -1.38 7.04 16.44
C GLN A 224 -0.66 5.92 17.16
N ASP A 225 0.51 5.52 16.65
CA ASP A 225 1.36 4.53 17.30
C ASP A 225 1.85 5.05 18.66
N LEU A 226 2.19 6.34 18.73
CA LEU A 226 2.61 6.98 19.99
C LEU A 226 1.46 7.15 20.98
N ALA A 227 0.24 7.37 20.49
CA ALA A 227 -0.97 7.57 21.31
C ALA A 227 -1.33 6.33 22.17
N MET A 228 -0.79 5.15 21.85
CA MET A 228 -0.93 3.95 22.69
C MET A 228 -0.24 4.06 24.05
N GLY A 229 0.71 4.99 24.19
CA GLY A 229 1.55 5.13 25.38
C GLY A 229 2.79 4.25 25.36
N GLU A 230 3.84 4.71 26.05
CA GLU A 230 5.18 4.11 26.02
C GLU A 230 5.20 2.62 26.38
N VAL A 231 4.46 2.21 27.40
CA VAL A 231 4.48 0.82 27.91
C VAL A 231 3.99 -0.16 26.83
N ALA A 232 2.85 0.13 26.21
CA ALA A 232 2.30 -0.70 25.15
C ALA A 232 3.18 -0.68 23.90
N LEU A 233 3.65 0.50 23.50
CA LEU A 233 4.53 0.66 22.35
C LEU A 233 5.85 -0.12 22.53
N ARG A 234 6.46 -0.06 23.72
CA ARG A 234 7.71 -0.76 24.02
C ARG A 234 7.56 -2.28 24.05
N GLU A 235 6.41 -2.79 24.50
CA GLU A 235 6.08 -4.21 24.39
C GLU A 235 6.02 -4.65 22.93
N LEU A 236 5.30 -3.90 22.09
CA LEU A 236 5.16 -4.18 20.66
C LEU A 236 6.51 -4.12 19.92
N VAL A 237 7.36 -3.13 20.25
CA VAL A 237 8.73 -3.06 19.72
C VAL A 237 9.57 -4.27 20.15
N GLY A 238 9.42 -4.75 21.38
CA GLY A 238 10.09 -5.96 21.86
C GLY A 238 9.63 -7.24 21.14
N MET A 239 8.42 -7.25 20.59
CA MET A 239 7.88 -8.35 19.80
C MET A 239 8.29 -8.27 18.32
N ALA A 240 8.57 -7.08 17.80
CA ALA A 240 8.90 -6.87 16.39
C ALA A 240 10.26 -7.47 16.03
N LYS A 241 10.31 -8.22 14.92
CA LYS A 241 11.55 -8.75 14.31
C LYS A 241 12.19 -7.75 13.34
N PHE A 242 11.61 -6.56 13.24
CA PHE A 242 12.05 -5.45 12.41
C PHE A 242 12.18 -4.19 13.26
N PRO A 243 13.10 -3.27 12.92
CA PRO A 243 13.22 -2.01 13.61
C PRO A 243 11.99 -1.12 13.37
N LEU A 244 11.50 -0.52 14.45
CA LEU A 244 10.77 0.74 14.34
C LEU A 244 11.77 1.89 14.25
N VAL A 245 11.49 2.84 13.36
CA VAL A 245 12.34 4.02 13.13
C VAL A 245 11.61 5.31 13.51
N CYS A 246 12.36 6.31 14.02
CA CYS A 246 11.92 7.67 14.29
C CYS A 246 13.14 8.61 14.43
N SER A 247 13.41 9.42 13.41
CA SER A 247 14.63 10.26 13.34
C SER A 247 14.64 11.39 14.35
N ASN A 248 13.46 11.90 14.73
CA ASN A 248 13.32 13.03 15.63
C ASN A 248 12.97 12.65 17.07
N LEU A 249 13.24 11.39 17.45
CA LEU A 249 13.22 10.91 18.83
C LEU A 249 14.65 10.58 19.28
N GLU A 250 15.23 11.43 20.12
CA GLU A 250 16.62 11.27 20.57
C GLU A 250 16.67 10.72 22.00
N PHE A 251 17.23 9.52 22.15
CA PHE A 251 17.50 8.92 23.45
C PHE A 251 18.74 9.54 24.11
N GLY A 252 18.66 9.80 25.40
CA GLY A 252 19.75 10.35 26.19
C GLY A 252 20.96 9.41 26.27
N LYS A 253 22.13 9.98 26.56
CA LYS A 253 23.36 9.20 26.76
C LYS A 253 23.17 8.16 27.87
N GLY A 254 23.51 6.91 27.59
CA GLY A 254 23.38 5.79 28.53
C GLY A 254 22.00 5.11 28.53
N VAL A 255 21.03 5.62 27.78
CA VAL A 255 19.76 4.93 27.53
C VAL A 255 19.91 4.08 26.26
N SER A 256 19.64 2.78 26.37
CA SER A 256 19.62 1.91 25.19
C SER A 256 18.41 2.25 24.32
N PRO A 257 18.61 2.73 23.08
CA PRO A 257 17.50 3.12 22.21
C PRO A 257 16.77 1.87 21.73
N TRP A 258 15.46 1.83 21.99
CA TRP A 258 14.59 0.76 21.52
C TRP A 258 13.85 1.12 20.22
N ILE A 259 13.80 2.41 19.86
CA ILE A 259 13.47 2.89 18.50
C ILE A 259 14.75 3.42 17.87
N ARG A 260 14.99 3.08 16.59
CA ARG A 260 16.18 3.52 15.86
C ARG A 260 15.94 4.88 15.18
N PRO A 261 16.96 5.74 15.03
CA PRO A 261 16.78 6.96 14.26
C PRO A 261 16.54 6.66 12.77
N TYR A 262 17.17 5.61 12.23
CA TYR A 262 17.01 5.15 10.86
C TYR A 262 17.46 3.69 10.72
N ALA A 263 17.16 3.07 9.58
CA ALA A 263 17.68 1.77 9.18
C ALA A 263 18.25 1.85 7.76
N VAL A 264 19.29 1.07 7.45
CA VAL A 264 19.87 1.01 6.10
C VAL A 264 19.78 -0.43 5.60
N PHE A 265 19.25 -0.59 4.39
CA PHE A 265 19.07 -1.88 3.75
C PHE A 265 19.85 -1.92 2.44
N GLU A 266 20.56 -3.02 2.20
CA GLU A 266 21.18 -3.28 0.91
C GLU A 266 20.37 -4.35 0.16
N ARG A 267 19.86 -4.01 -1.02
CA ARG A 267 19.05 -4.87 -1.89
C ARG A 267 19.46 -4.64 -3.33
N ASN A 268 19.76 -5.71 -4.08
CA ASN A 268 20.14 -5.60 -5.50
C ASN A 268 21.23 -4.53 -5.77
N ARG A 269 22.23 -4.43 -4.88
CA ARG A 269 23.34 -3.45 -4.90
C ARG A 269 22.94 -1.99 -4.66
N LEU A 270 21.73 -1.74 -4.18
CA LEU A 270 21.25 -0.44 -3.74
C LEU A 270 21.19 -0.39 -2.22
N LYS A 271 21.81 0.64 -1.64
CA LYS A 271 21.70 1.00 -0.23
C LYS A 271 20.58 2.03 -0.05
N VAL A 272 19.54 1.64 0.66
CA VAL A 272 18.38 2.48 0.97
C VAL A 272 18.39 2.80 2.45
N ALA A 273 18.49 4.09 2.81
CA ALA A 273 18.19 4.55 4.15
C ALA A 273 16.68 4.74 4.30
N VAL A 274 16.11 4.16 5.34
CA VAL A 274 14.73 4.36 5.75
C VAL A 274 14.75 5.21 7.01
N VAL A 275 14.13 6.39 6.92
CA VAL A 275 14.00 7.37 7.99
C VAL A 275 12.51 7.61 8.22
N SER A 276 12.12 8.01 9.42
CA SER A 276 10.78 8.56 9.65
C SER A 276 10.82 9.80 10.53
N LEU A 277 9.73 10.55 10.53
CA LEU A 277 9.55 11.73 11.37
C LEU A 277 8.17 11.68 12.02
N LEU A 278 8.08 12.16 13.25
CA LEU A 278 6.84 12.45 13.96
C LEU A 278 6.55 13.95 13.95
N PRO A 279 5.29 14.40 13.77
CA PRO A 279 4.95 15.80 13.90
C PRO A 279 5.17 16.25 15.35
N SER A 280 5.10 17.55 15.60
CA SER A 280 5.08 18.02 16.98
C SER A 280 3.79 17.56 17.65
N ILE A 281 3.90 16.69 18.65
CA ILE A 281 2.75 16.16 19.41
C ILE A 281 2.80 16.75 20.82
N PRO A 282 1.98 17.77 21.13
CA PRO A 282 1.97 18.40 22.44
C PRO A 282 1.71 17.39 23.56
N GLY A 283 2.55 17.41 24.60
CA GLY A 283 2.40 16.54 25.77
C GLY A 283 2.87 15.09 25.57
N ALA A 284 3.36 14.71 24.39
CA ALA A 284 3.98 13.41 24.21
C ALA A 284 5.28 13.28 25.02
N VAL A 285 5.42 12.16 25.74
CA VAL A 285 6.59 11.87 26.57
C VAL A 285 7.03 10.43 26.34
N ILE A 286 8.33 10.24 26.12
CA ILE A 286 9.00 8.94 26.12
C ILE A 286 10.13 9.01 27.15
N THR A 287 10.14 8.08 28.09
CA THR A 287 11.11 8.05 29.19
C THR A 287 12.54 7.92 28.64
N GLY A 288 13.39 8.87 29.01
CA GLY A 288 14.80 8.88 28.60
C GLY A 288 15.04 9.34 27.16
N ALA A 289 14.03 9.87 26.47
CA ALA A 289 14.17 10.49 25.15
C ALA A 289 13.58 11.90 25.11
N ARG A 290 13.99 12.67 24.11
CA ARG A 290 13.40 13.97 23.78
C ARG A 290 12.99 14.03 22.31
N PHE A 291 11.91 14.76 22.04
CA PHE A 291 11.53 15.08 20.67
C PHE A 291 12.35 16.26 20.16
N ILE A 292 12.88 16.12 18.96
CA ILE A 292 13.55 17.18 18.22
C ILE A 292 12.55 17.74 17.20
N ALA A 293 12.64 19.05 16.91
CA ALA A 293 11.87 19.63 15.82
C ALA A 293 12.16 18.84 14.51
N PRO A 294 11.13 18.40 13.77
CA PRO A 294 11.31 17.49 12.63
C PRO A 294 12.30 17.99 11.58
N ALA A 295 12.25 19.29 11.24
CA ALA A 295 13.17 19.90 10.28
C ALA A 295 14.63 19.90 10.78
N ASP A 296 14.85 20.13 12.08
CA ASP A 296 16.20 20.12 12.67
C ASP A 296 16.78 18.70 12.74
N ALA A 297 15.94 17.71 13.07
CA ALA A 297 16.33 16.31 13.05
C ALA A 297 16.75 15.86 11.64
N LEU A 298 15.97 16.23 10.62
CA LEU A 298 16.30 15.91 9.23
C LEU A 298 17.60 16.61 8.80
N ARG A 299 17.74 17.93 9.07
CA ARG A 299 18.95 18.69 8.73
C ARG A 299 20.22 18.12 9.38
N ALA A 300 20.11 17.60 10.60
CA ALA A 300 21.22 16.96 11.29
C ALA A 300 21.55 15.56 10.72
N LEU A 301 20.54 14.82 10.27
CA LEU A 301 20.68 13.44 9.79
C LEU A 301 21.23 13.35 8.35
N LEU A 302 20.71 14.17 7.43
CA LEU A 302 20.98 14.07 6.00
C LEU A 302 22.47 14.10 5.62
N PRO A 303 23.34 14.99 6.19
CA PRO A 303 24.76 15.01 5.84
C PRO A 303 25.48 13.68 6.14
N GLY A 304 25.02 12.95 7.15
CA GLY A 304 25.55 11.63 7.50
C GLY A 304 25.18 10.54 6.51
N LEU A 305 24.08 10.70 5.77
CA LEU A 305 23.52 9.71 4.84
C LEU A 305 23.88 9.98 3.37
N LYS A 306 23.97 11.25 2.95
CA LYS A 306 24.17 11.72 1.56
C LYS A 306 25.17 10.91 0.72
N ASN A 307 26.28 10.49 1.31
CA ASN A 307 27.35 9.75 0.61
C ASN A 307 27.49 8.29 1.05
N ARG A 308 26.56 7.78 1.86
CA ARG A 308 26.57 6.41 2.39
C ARG A 308 25.47 5.53 1.81
N VAL A 309 24.44 6.13 1.25
CA VAL A 309 23.28 5.46 0.68
C VAL A 309 22.96 6.03 -0.70
N ASP A 310 22.31 5.22 -1.53
CA ASP A 310 21.91 5.61 -2.88
C ASP A 310 20.54 6.30 -2.90
N CYS A 311 19.73 6.09 -1.85
CA CYS A 311 18.43 6.72 -1.68
C CYS A 311 18.03 6.82 -0.21
N ILE A 312 17.41 7.93 0.14
CA ILE A 312 16.75 8.15 1.43
C ILE A 312 15.24 8.09 1.20
N VAL A 313 14.57 7.20 1.93
CA VAL A 313 13.12 7.01 1.96
C VAL A 313 12.60 7.58 3.28
N LEU A 314 11.76 8.61 3.19
CA LEU A 314 11.08 9.21 4.33
C LEU A 314 9.69 8.58 4.51
N LEU A 315 9.48 7.92 5.65
CA LEU A 315 8.19 7.43 6.12
C LEU A 315 7.54 8.49 7.00
N THR A 316 6.28 8.86 6.75
CA THR A 316 5.66 9.96 7.50
C THR A 316 4.13 9.93 7.50
N GLN A 317 3.54 10.50 8.55
CA GLN A 317 2.11 10.73 8.74
C GLN A 317 1.85 12.23 8.98
N PHE A 318 2.40 13.08 8.10
CA PHE A 318 2.42 14.55 8.21
C PHE A 318 1.42 15.22 7.27
N GLY A 319 0.91 14.53 6.26
CA GLY A 319 0.38 15.17 5.06
C GLY A 319 1.49 15.78 4.18
N SER A 320 1.18 16.04 2.91
CA SER A 320 2.17 16.44 1.91
C SER A 320 2.59 17.90 2.01
N GLU A 321 1.68 18.82 2.36
CA GLU A 321 1.98 20.25 2.52
C GLU A 321 3.01 20.50 3.63
N ASP A 322 2.86 19.80 4.76
CA ASP A 322 3.77 19.90 5.90
C ASP A 322 5.13 19.29 5.57
N VAL A 323 5.16 18.18 4.82
CA VAL A 323 6.42 17.58 4.36
C VAL A 323 7.14 18.50 3.38
N ALA A 324 6.43 19.12 2.43
CA ALA A 324 7.03 20.07 1.49
C ALA A 324 7.65 21.27 2.22
N SER A 325 6.94 21.79 3.22
CA SER A 325 7.42 22.87 4.09
C SER A 325 8.65 22.46 4.91
N LEU A 326 8.65 21.22 5.43
CA LEU A 326 9.76 20.66 6.20
C LEU A 326 11.02 20.48 5.37
N LEU A 327 10.88 20.03 4.13
CA LEU A 327 12.01 19.78 3.23
C LEU A 327 12.60 21.07 2.70
N GLY A 328 11.79 22.12 2.51
CA GLY A 328 12.29 23.43 2.06
C GLY A 328 13.06 23.37 0.73
N GLY A 329 12.73 22.41 -0.14
CA GLY A 329 13.43 22.17 -1.41
C GLY A 329 14.61 21.19 -1.32
N ASP A 330 14.78 20.45 -0.22
CA ASP A 330 15.77 19.37 -0.12
C ASP A 330 15.52 18.26 -1.15
N GLU A 331 16.56 17.90 -1.91
CA GLU A 331 16.52 16.83 -2.92
C GLU A 331 17.29 15.55 -2.49
N GLU A 332 17.84 15.52 -1.26
CA GLU A 332 18.51 14.33 -0.70
C GLU A 332 17.50 13.22 -0.45
N VAL A 333 16.33 13.58 0.07
CA VAL A 333 15.19 12.67 0.17
C VAL A 333 14.75 12.31 -1.25
N GLY A 334 14.83 11.01 -1.57
CA GLY A 334 14.46 10.52 -2.90
C GLY A 334 12.97 10.21 -3.00
N VAL A 335 12.42 9.60 -1.95
CA VAL A 335 11.03 9.15 -1.89
C VAL A 335 10.43 9.42 -0.52
N ILE A 336 9.19 9.87 -0.52
CA ILE A 336 8.34 10.02 0.66
C ILE A 336 7.19 9.02 0.52
N LEU A 337 6.97 8.24 1.57
CA LEU A 337 5.85 7.31 1.70
C LEU A 337 5.03 7.76 2.90
N GLY A 338 3.75 8.08 2.70
CA GLY A 338 2.96 8.66 3.78
C GLY A 338 1.47 8.73 3.54
N ASP A 339 0.79 9.43 4.43
CA ASP A 339 -0.67 9.51 4.60
C ASP A 339 -1.40 10.46 3.65
N SER A 340 -0.69 11.36 2.97
CA SER A 340 -1.34 12.26 2.02
C SER A 340 -1.92 11.48 0.85
N MET A 341 -3.01 11.99 0.28
CA MET A 341 -3.60 11.49 -0.96
C MET A 341 -2.89 12.04 -2.21
N GLU A 342 -1.98 13.00 -2.04
CA GLU A 342 -1.20 13.57 -3.13
C GLU A 342 -0.16 12.58 -3.65
N PHE A 343 0.04 12.61 -4.98
CA PHE A 343 1.05 11.82 -5.65
C PHE A 343 1.94 12.74 -6.45
N SER A 344 3.25 12.69 -6.21
CA SER A 344 4.23 13.47 -6.96
C SER A 344 5.28 12.55 -7.55
N ARG A 345 5.61 12.78 -8.83
CA ARG A 345 6.74 12.12 -9.52
C ARG A 345 8.04 12.92 -9.45
N GLY A 346 8.04 14.06 -8.75
CA GLY A 346 9.20 14.92 -8.57
C GLY A 346 10.32 14.27 -7.76
N ARG A 347 11.31 15.07 -7.38
CA ARG A 347 12.32 14.68 -6.39
C ARG A 347 12.25 15.67 -5.22
N PRO A 348 11.90 15.22 -4.01
CA PRO A 348 11.41 13.87 -3.70
C PRO A 348 10.08 13.58 -4.40
N ALA A 349 9.86 12.29 -4.65
CA ALA A 349 8.54 11.84 -5.01
C ALA A 349 7.71 11.58 -3.76
N TYR A 350 6.40 11.77 -3.87
CA TYR A 350 5.47 11.43 -2.80
C TYR A 350 4.55 10.31 -3.27
N ILE A 351 4.53 9.20 -2.53
CA ILE A 351 3.70 8.04 -2.82
C ILE A 351 2.74 7.82 -1.64
N PRO A 352 1.42 7.90 -1.87
CA PRO A 352 0.43 7.74 -0.83
C PRO A 352 0.36 6.28 -0.37
N ALA A 353 0.27 6.07 0.95
CA ALA A 353 -0.11 4.80 1.55
C ALA A 353 -1.60 4.53 1.29
N VAL A 354 -1.99 3.26 1.42
CA VAL A 354 -3.39 2.84 1.31
C VAL A 354 -3.93 2.67 2.72
N PRO A 355 -4.80 3.59 3.19
CA PRO A 355 -5.21 3.59 4.59
C PRO A 355 -6.11 2.40 4.93
N GLY A 356 -6.23 2.13 6.23
CA GLY A 356 -7.13 1.14 6.80
C GLY A 356 -6.85 -0.28 6.34
N GLY A 357 -5.58 -0.59 6.06
CA GLY A 357 -5.14 -1.93 5.68
C GLY A 357 -5.76 -2.47 4.37
N ARG A 358 -6.29 -1.60 3.52
CA ARG A 358 -7.00 -1.98 2.29
C ARG A 358 -6.06 -2.46 1.18
N GLY A 359 -4.79 -2.09 1.24
CA GLY A 359 -3.80 -2.50 0.25
C GLY A 359 -2.38 -2.04 0.56
N PHE A 360 -1.52 -2.16 -0.45
CA PHE A 360 -0.13 -1.69 -0.40
C PHE A 360 0.09 -0.61 -1.45
N GLY A 361 0.84 0.43 -1.11
CA GLY A 361 1.54 1.24 -2.11
C GLY A 361 2.78 0.50 -2.60
N SER A 362 3.22 0.80 -3.83
CA SER A 362 4.45 0.26 -4.39
C SER A 362 5.28 1.37 -5.02
N VAL A 363 6.59 1.27 -4.98
CA VAL A 363 7.49 2.10 -5.77
C VAL A 363 8.70 1.28 -6.17
N ARG A 364 9.04 1.29 -7.46
CA ARG A 364 10.29 0.69 -7.94
C ARG A 364 11.33 1.77 -8.19
N LEU A 365 12.43 1.68 -7.44
CA LEU A 365 13.63 2.46 -7.61
C LEU A 365 14.52 1.81 -8.67
N LYS A 366 15.06 2.60 -9.60
CA LYS A 366 16.01 2.15 -10.63
C LYS A 366 17.31 2.95 -10.56
N LEU A 367 18.44 2.25 -10.66
CA LEU A 367 19.75 2.87 -10.81
C LEU A 367 19.86 3.62 -12.15
N ARG A 368 20.44 4.83 -12.13
CA ARG A 368 21.06 5.47 -13.30
C ARG A 368 22.48 5.89 -12.94
N ASP A 369 23.32 6.09 -13.96
CA ASP A 369 24.78 6.28 -13.89
C ASP A 369 25.29 7.44 -12.98
N ALA A 370 24.39 8.23 -12.37
CA ALA A 370 24.70 9.28 -11.40
C ALA A 370 23.70 9.35 -10.20
N GLY A 371 22.94 8.27 -9.94
CA GLY A 371 21.95 8.18 -8.86
C GLY A 371 20.59 7.59 -9.29
N ILE A 372 19.72 7.30 -8.32
CA ILE A 372 18.37 6.75 -8.53
C ILE A 372 17.38 7.88 -8.83
N ALA A 373 16.61 7.80 -9.93
CA ALA A 373 15.56 8.80 -10.21
C ALA A 373 14.48 8.34 -11.20
N ARG A 374 13.90 7.14 -11.04
CA ARG A 374 12.66 6.83 -11.78
C ARG A 374 11.71 5.95 -10.98
N ILE A 375 10.63 6.57 -10.50
CA ILE A 375 9.45 5.87 -9.99
C ILE A 375 8.65 5.38 -11.18
N THR A 376 8.59 4.06 -11.31
CA THR A 376 8.02 3.43 -12.51
C THR A 376 6.62 2.89 -12.31
N GLN A 377 6.19 2.63 -11.06
CA GLN A 377 4.87 2.08 -10.78
C GLN A 377 4.47 2.37 -9.33
N SER A 378 3.30 2.98 -9.15
CA SER A 378 2.61 3.15 -7.86
C SER A 378 1.17 2.73 -8.03
N MET A 379 0.81 1.59 -7.48
CA MET A 379 -0.54 1.06 -7.51
C MET A 379 -0.93 0.62 -6.09
N PRO A 380 -2.08 1.03 -5.57
CA PRO A 380 -2.67 0.37 -4.43
C PRO A 380 -3.06 -1.05 -4.84
N VAL A 381 -2.48 -2.04 -4.18
CA VAL A 381 -2.76 -3.45 -4.46
C VAL A 381 -3.85 -3.92 -3.53
N LEU A 382 -5.03 -4.19 -4.06
CA LEU A 382 -6.18 -4.64 -3.28
C LEU A 382 -6.06 -6.14 -3.01
N LEU A 383 -6.31 -6.51 -1.75
CA LEU A 383 -6.14 -7.88 -1.28
C LEU A 383 -7.38 -8.74 -1.60
N GLY A 384 -7.45 -9.25 -2.83
CA GLY A 384 -8.46 -10.22 -3.29
C GLY A 384 -7.98 -11.68 -3.30
N ALA A 385 -6.80 -11.93 -2.74
CA ALA A 385 -6.15 -13.25 -2.74
C ALA A 385 -6.63 -14.15 -1.57
N GLU A 386 -6.30 -15.44 -1.66
CA GLU A 386 -6.52 -16.38 -0.56
C GLU A 386 -5.87 -15.89 0.74
N ALA A 387 -6.59 -16.04 1.84
CA ALA A 387 -6.12 -15.68 3.16
C ALA A 387 -5.09 -16.70 3.67
N ASP A 388 -4.02 -16.21 4.29
CA ASP A 388 -3.03 -17.03 4.96
C ASP A 388 -3.63 -17.65 6.23
N ALA A 389 -3.69 -18.98 6.26
CA ALA A 389 -4.33 -19.74 7.33
C ALA A 389 -3.74 -19.44 8.72
N GLN A 390 -2.42 -19.22 8.82
CA GLN A 390 -1.81 -18.92 10.13
C GLN A 390 -2.13 -17.52 10.60
N ILE A 391 -2.30 -16.56 9.69
CA ILE A 391 -2.76 -15.22 10.08
C ILE A 391 -4.25 -15.26 10.45
N LEU A 392 -5.07 -16.08 9.79
CA LEU A 392 -6.45 -16.30 10.22
C LEU A 392 -6.50 -16.87 11.66
N GLU A 393 -5.70 -17.89 11.96
CA GLU A 393 -5.60 -18.43 13.33
C GLU A 393 -5.18 -17.35 14.36
N MET A 394 -4.32 -16.41 13.99
CA MET A 394 -3.98 -15.27 14.86
C MET A 394 -5.14 -14.29 15.04
N LEU A 395 -5.97 -14.11 14.01
CA LEU A 395 -7.12 -13.21 14.05
C LEU A 395 -8.28 -13.79 14.87
N ASP A 396 -8.42 -15.11 14.92
CA ASP A 396 -9.39 -15.81 15.78
C ASP A 396 -9.16 -15.51 17.27
N GLU A 397 -7.96 -15.04 17.67
CA GLU A 397 -7.68 -14.57 19.04
C GLU A 397 -8.36 -13.24 19.40
N LEU A 398 -8.95 -12.56 18.41
CA LEU A 398 -9.64 -11.27 18.58
C LEU A 398 -11.17 -11.40 18.70
N GLU A 399 -11.70 -12.59 18.39
CA GLU A 399 -13.11 -12.97 18.58
C GLU A 399 -13.35 -13.57 19.97
#